data_AF-A0AAD5SDS1-F1
#
_entry.id   AF-A0AAD5SDS1-F1
#
_cell.length_a   1.000
_cell.length_b   1.000
_cell.length_c   1.000
_cell.angle_alpha   90.00
_cell.angle_beta   90.00
_cell.angle_gamma   90.00
#
_symmetry.space_group_name_H-M   'P 1'
#
loop_
_entity.id
_entity.type
_entity.pdbx_description
1 polymer ?
#
loop_
_entity_poly.entity_id
_entity_poly.type
_entity_poly.pdbx_seq_one_letter_code
_entity_poly.pdbx_strand_id
1 'polypeptide(L)'
;MLTMKSTKPGNTPATRQSIDQSCTLTTCQTYNNLCFQTFSAINMATHLPNCTLFTNDQTLQQCPLPIAAPQIRNITCAPPLVPKPASYTPAKSTSMRCIEGLDCCIPCPAAAHFYPPKQITSTLKAAFGIRIVSVFFCLAVVISYLVLPEKRVHPRIIILFFSLTMLVWQISSIGRPEGLGTNLSCVGEVEQSEQGNNVWCAVQGIMVHYTSICLACWEVMIILNLHAVSFNWVHIFCWGAPAIPVILAYLSNSFRYTFGTFCLVSPKQSGALLFWPMVALLGPAMMVHLVTTIWILRAKKAISSRNADGAGAEWSGNGGGTRRWSGSGMQYSVSGAPISHLQYSGTGLQQYSGNGLQYSGTGLQYSSNGMHSSGNTFQGSVIGAQYSVNDMQPYLGTYGVDDGRGGGVREERVRDAAVKIVGVAAVQWRILLLSVGKMCILLAYYFFHYEGNQKLESVFTTTLPSIPTPFTQWLWCISTTSSLETCASTIAPAIPQLW
;
A
#
# COMPACT_ATOMS: atom_id res chain seq x y z
N MET A 1 15.58 -29.57 -38.84
CA MET A 1 14.91 -30.01 -40.09
C MET A 1 13.69 -29.13 -40.32
N LEU A 2 13.84 -28.09 -41.14
CA LEU A 2 12.79 -27.39 -41.88
C LEU A 2 13.53 -26.37 -42.76
N THR A 3 13.92 -26.83 -43.94
CA THR A 3 14.51 -26.02 -45.03
C THR A 3 13.38 -25.26 -45.72
N MET A 4 13.35 -23.93 -45.58
CA MET A 4 12.52 -23.08 -46.44
C MET A 4 13.32 -22.56 -47.62
N LYS A 5 12.82 -22.92 -48.79
CA LYS A 5 13.26 -22.58 -50.14
C LYS A 5 13.19 -21.06 -50.35
N SER A 6 14.32 -20.46 -50.76
CA SER A 6 14.36 -19.13 -51.33
C SER A 6 13.81 -19.17 -52.75
N THR A 7 12.64 -18.57 -52.97
CA THR A 7 12.11 -18.26 -54.30
C THR A 7 12.42 -16.79 -54.62
N LYS A 8 13.21 -16.58 -55.68
CA LYS A 8 13.41 -15.27 -56.31
C LYS A 8 12.06 -14.73 -56.81
N PRO A 9 11.68 -13.47 -56.51
CA PRO A 9 10.64 -12.80 -57.27
C PRO A 9 11.21 -12.36 -58.62
N GLY A 10 10.46 -12.67 -59.68
CA GLY A 10 10.79 -12.32 -61.06
C GLY A 10 10.75 -10.81 -61.31
N ASN A 11 11.66 -10.37 -62.16
CA ASN A 11 11.68 -9.03 -62.74
C ASN A 11 10.51 -8.88 -63.72
N THR A 12 9.39 -8.33 -63.28
CA THR A 12 8.42 -7.66 -64.15
C THR A 12 8.78 -6.17 -64.21
N PRO A 13 8.90 -5.56 -65.41
CA PRO A 13 9.09 -4.12 -65.52
C PRO A 13 7.84 -3.43 -64.97
N ALA A 14 7.99 -2.69 -63.88
CA ALA A 14 6.94 -1.86 -63.32
C ALA A 14 6.51 -0.82 -64.36
N THR A 15 5.29 -0.96 -64.87
CA THR A 15 4.62 0.04 -65.69
C THR A 15 4.51 1.32 -64.86
N ARG A 16 5.34 2.31 -65.20
CA ARG A 16 5.37 3.63 -64.57
C ARG A 16 4.09 4.36 -64.95
N GLN A 17 2.99 4.15 -64.21
CA GLN A 17 1.84 5.05 -64.28
C GLN A 17 2.30 6.38 -63.68
N SER A 18 2.55 7.37 -64.53
CA SER A 18 2.68 8.76 -64.15
C SER A 18 1.32 9.22 -63.63
N ILE A 19 1.16 9.21 -62.31
CA ILE A 19 0.04 9.91 -61.67
C ILE A 19 0.38 11.39 -61.80
N ASP A 20 -0.22 12.06 -62.79
CA ASP A 20 -0.26 13.51 -62.85
C ASP A 20 -1.11 14.02 -61.66
N GLN A 21 -0.48 14.21 -60.51
CA GLN A 21 -1.06 14.94 -59.39
C GLN A 21 -1.08 16.42 -59.77
N SER A 22 -2.21 16.86 -60.34
CA SER A 22 -2.50 18.27 -60.54
C SER A 22 -2.59 18.99 -59.18
N CYS A 23 -1.84 20.09 -59.02
CA CYS A 23 -1.96 20.99 -57.89
C CYS A 23 -3.31 21.73 -57.95
N THR A 24 -4.37 21.03 -57.54
CA THR A 24 -5.71 21.60 -57.50
C THR A 24 -5.91 22.45 -56.25
N LEU A 25 -6.83 23.39 -56.31
CA LEU A 25 -7.37 24.09 -55.13
C LEU A 25 -7.73 23.09 -54.02
N THR A 26 -8.26 21.93 -54.38
CA THR A 26 -8.61 20.84 -53.47
C THR A 26 -7.38 20.28 -52.72
N THR A 27 -6.23 20.12 -53.37
CA THR A 27 -4.99 19.68 -52.72
C THR A 27 -4.47 20.73 -51.75
N CYS A 28 -4.47 22.01 -52.14
CA CYS A 28 -4.09 23.11 -51.23
C CYS A 28 -5.02 23.16 -50.02
N GLN A 29 -6.34 23.11 -50.23
CA GLN A 29 -7.33 23.10 -49.16
C GLN A 29 -7.19 21.87 -48.26
N THR A 30 -6.88 20.70 -48.81
CA THR A 30 -6.64 19.49 -48.01
C THR A 30 -5.40 19.64 -47.13
N TYR A 31 -4.30 20.15 -47.69
CA TYR A 31 -3.08 20.39 -46.91
C TYR A 31 -3.28 21.49 -45.87
N ASN A 32 -3.99 22.55 -46.24
CA ASN A 32 -4.33 23.63 -45.32
C ASN A 32 -5.23 23.08 -44.21
N ASN A 33 -6.31 22.35 -44.50
CA ASN A 33 -7.16 21.75 -43.47
C ASN A 33 -6.41 20.78 -42.54
N LEU A 34 -5.48 19.98 -43.09
CA LEU A 34 -4.66 19.04 -42.32
C LEU A 34 -3.67 19.76 -41.41
N CYS A 35 -2.97 20.78 -41.93
CA CYS A 35 -1.90 21.48 -41.21
C CYS A 35 -2.39 22.72 -40.45
N PHE A 36 -3.58 23.25 -40.74
CA PHE A 36 -4.08 24.50 -40.17
C PHE A 36 -4.23 24.39 -38.67
N GLN A 37 -4.72 23.27 -38.15
CA GLN A 37 -4.83 23.08 -36.71
C GLN A 37 -3.45 23.13 -36.05
N THR A 38 -2.45 22.44 -36.63
CA THR A 38 -1.08 22.42 -36.08
C THR A 38 -0.41 23.80 -36.17
N PHE A 39 -0.50 24.46 -37.32
CA PHE A 39 0.11 25.77 -37.56
C PHE A 39 -0.61 26.90 -36.82
N SER A 40 -1.93 26.83 -36.67
CA SER A 40 -2.71 27.76 -35.86
C SER A 40 -2.38 27.62 -34.38
N ALA A 41 -2.24 26.39 -33.87
CA ALA A 41 -1.89 26.15 -32.47
C ALA A 41 -0.51 26.71 -32.07
N ILE A 42 0.37 26.99 -33.05
CA ILE A 42 1.72 27.55 -32.84
C ILE A 42 1.86 28.99 -33.37
N ASN A 43 0.75 29.69 -33.67
CA ASN A 43 0.74 31.03 -34.26
C ASN A 43 1.54 31.16 -35.58
N MET A 44 1.70 30.06 -36.32
CA MET A 44 2.33 30.01 -37.64
C MET A 44 1.32 29.84 -38.77
N ALA A 45 0.02 30.05 -38.54
CA ALA A 45 -1.01 29.92 -39.58
C ALA A 45 -0.72 30.79 -40.82
N THR A 46 0.04 31.88 -40.68
CA THR A 46 0.49 32.74 -41.78
C THR A 46 1.54 32.09 -42.71
N HIS A 47 2.18 31.00 -42.27
CA HIS A 47 3.10 30.20 -43.10
C HIS A 47 2.40 29.14 -43.94
N LEU A 48 1.08 28.93 -43.75
CA LEU A 48 0.31 28.06 -44.62
C LEU A 48 0.13 28.72 -46.00
N PRO A 49 0.20 27.94 -47.09
CA PRO A 49 0.02 28.48 -48.42
C PRO A 49 -1.37 29.11 -48.56
N ASN A 50 -1.43 30.33 -49.10
CA ASN A 50 -2.69 31.00 -49.34
C ASN A 50 -3.43 30.34 -50.52
N CYS A 51 -4.39 29.48 -50.20
CA CYS A 51 -5.14 28.74 -51.22
C CYS A 51 -6.04 29.62 -52.09
N THR A 52 -6.26 30.90 -51.75
CA THR A 52 -7.07 31.81 -52.60
C THR A 52 -6.36 32.23 -53.89
N LEU A 53 -5.06 31.97 -54.00
CA LEU A 53 -4.28 32.25 -55.22
C LEU A 53 -4.52 31.20 -56.33
N PHE A 54 -5.23 30.11 -56.04
CA PHE A 54 -5.60 29.10 -57.04
C PHE A 54 -7.00 29.40 -57.58
N THR A 55 -7.08 29.95 -58.80
CA THR A 55 -8.35 30.12 -59.54
C THR A 55 -8.67 28.86 -60.35
N ASN A 56 -9.95 28.54 -60.50
CA ASN A 56 -10.43 27.28 -61.11
C ASN A 56 -10.02 27.06 -62.58
N ASP A 57 -9.47 28.09 -63.27
CA ASP A 57 -9.28 28.09 -64.73
C ASP A 57 -7.82 28.21 -65.21
N GLN A 58 -6.83 28.19 -64.31
CA GLN A 58 -5.43 28.18 -64.77
C GLN A 58 -4.90 26.75 -64.88
N THR A 59 -4.88 26.25 -66.13
CA THR A 59 -4.03 25.15 -66.57
C THR A 59 -2.56 25.53 -66.35
N LEU A 60 -2.05 25.24 -65.16
CA LEU A 60 -0.68 25.48 -64.74
C LEU A 60 0.29 24.63 -65.58
N GLN A 61 0.79 25.21 -66.67
CA GLN A 61 1.86 24.62 -67.49
C GLN A 61 3.24 24.73 -66.81
N GLN A 62 3.35 25.36 -65.65
CA GLN A 62 4.57 25.48 -64.84
C GLN A 62 4.21 25.47 -63.34
N CYS A 63 3.68 24.38 -62.82
CA CYS A 63 3.97 24.05 -61.43
C CYS A 63 5.45 23.65 -61.37
N PRO A 64 6.28 24.25 -60.51
CA PRO A 64 7.58 23.67 -60.16
C PRO A 64 7.32 22.20 -59.81
N LEU A 65 8.01 21.32 -60.54
CA LEU A 65 7.93 19.86 -60.55
C LEU A 65 7.07 19.23 -59.45
N PRO A 66 6.19 18.26 -59.78
CA PRO A 66 5.52 17.46 -58.76
C PRO A 66 6.61 16.93 -57.85
N ILE A 67 6.59 17.36 -56.59
CA ILE A 67 7.34 16.71 -55.53
C ILE A 67 6.79 15.29 -55.56
N ALA A 68 7.49 14.39 -56.26
CA ALA A 68 7.10 13.01 -56.44
C ALA A 68 6.60 12.53 -55.09
N ALA A 69 5.33 12.10 -55.01
CA ALA A 69 4.63 11.74 -53.78
C ALA A 69 5.67 11.14 -52.84
N PRO A 70 6.02 11.83 -51.74
CA PRO A 70 7.27 11.59 -51.04
C PRO A 70 7.36 10.10 -50.79
N GLN A 71 8.27 9.43 -51.52
CA GLN A 71 8.62 8.04 -51.28
C GLN A 71 8.83 7.98 -49.79
N ILE A 72 7.98 7.22 -49.08
CA ILE A 72 7.88 7.20 -47.61
C ILE A 72 9.31 7.14 -47.08
N ARG A 73 9.90 8.31 -46.82
CA ARG A 73 11.23 8.40 -46.26
C ARG A 73 11.03 7.90 -44.86
N ASN A 74 11.92 7.02 -44.41
CA ASN A 74 12.01 6.61 -43.01
C ASN A 74 11.65 7.82 -42.13
N ILE A 75 10.47 7.77 -41.51
CA ILE A 75 9.94 8.89 -40.75
C ILE A 75 10.90 9.06 -39.58
N THR A 76 11.77 10.06 -39.66
CA THR A 76 12.73 10.36 -38.60
C THR A 76 12.03 11.24 -37.59
N CYS A 77 11.60 10.65 -36.49
CA CYS A 77 11.05 11.39 -35.36
C CYS A 77 12.17 12.08 -34.58
N ALA A 78 11.93 13.32 -34.14
CA ALA A 78 12.86 14.05 -33.28
C ALA A 78 12.94 13.35 -31.91
N PRO A 79 14.14 13.06 -31.36
CA PRO A 79 14.28 12.48 -30.04
C PRO A 79 13.57 13.35 -28.97
N PRO A 80 12.83 12.76 -28.01
CA PRO A 80 12.73 11.33 -27.68
C PRO A 80 11.61 10.57 -28.41
N LEU A 81 10.94 11.18 -29.39
CA LEU A 81 9.84 10.53 -30.11
C LEU A 81 10.35 9.39 -30.98
N VAL A 82 9.54 8.35 -31.11
CA VAL A 82 9.81 7.17 -31.95
C VAL A 82 8.75 7.05 -33.04
N PRO A 83 9.09 6.47 -34.22
CA PRO A 83 8.13 6.22 -35.27
C PRO A 83 6.98 5.34 -34.77
N LYS A 84 5.76 5.65 -35.21
CA LYS A 84 4.58 4.86 -34.90
C LYS A 84 4.76 3.44 -35.45
N PRO A 85 4.73 2.39 -34.60
CA PRO A 85 4.89 1.03 -35.08
C PRO A 85 3.66 0.63 -35.90
N ALA A 86 3.87 -0.16 -36.96
CA ALA A 86 2.79 -0.63 -37.84
C ALA A 86 1.73 -1.46 -37.11
N SER A 87 2.07 -2.06 -35.98
CA SER A 87 1.16 -2.81 -35.10
C SER A 87 0.25 -1.92 -34.25
N TYR A 88 0.46 -0.60 -34.21
CA TYR A 88 -0.32 0.31 -33.37
C TYR A 88 -1.75 0.47 -33.89
N THR A 89 -2.73 0.04 -33.10
CA THR A 89 -4.16 0.25 -33.37
C THR A 89 -4.75 1.27 -32.38
N PRO A 90 -5.29 2.41 -32.85
CA PRO A 90 -5.86 3.45 -31.98
C PRO A 90 -7.02 2.95 -31.11
N ALA A 91 -7.79 1.99 -31.63
CA ALA A 91 -9.01 1.49 -30.97
C ALA A 91 -8.78 0.77 -29.64
N LYS A 92 -7.54 0.38 -29.32
CA LYS A 92 -7.20 -0.32 -28.07
C LYS A 92 -6.50 0.56 -27.04
N SER A 93 -5.80 1.62 -27.45
CA SER A 93 -5.06 2.48 -26.52
C SER A 93 -5.92 3.68 -26.14
N THR A 94 -6.48 3.66 -24.93
CA THR A 94 -7.16 4.83 -24.34
C THR A 94 -6.21 5.97 -23.96
N SER A 95 -4.89 5.77 -24.12
CA SER A 95 -3.90 6.83 -23.90
C SER A 95 -3.38 7.36 -25.24
N MET A 96 -3.73 8.60 -25.55
CA MET A 96 -3.23 9.34 -26.71
C MET A 96 -1.73 9.61 -26.53
N ARG A 97 -0.90 8.68 -27.00
CA ARG A 97 0.59 8.78 -26.96
C ARG A 97 1.23 9.07 -28.30
N CYS A 98 0.45 8.92 -29.35
CA CYS A 98 0.82 9.25 -30.71
C CYS A 98 0.11 10.53 -31.09
N ILE A 99 0.83 11.43 -31.75
CA ILE A 99 0.28 12.69 -32.22
C ILE A 99 -0.44 12.39 -33.54
N GLU A 100 -1.72 12.70 -33.61
CA GLU A 100 -2.46 12.58 -34.88
C GLU A 100 -1.80 13.48 -35.93
N GLY A 101 -1.50 12.91 -37.10
CA GLY A 101 -0.86 13.61 -38.22
C GLY A 101 0.67 13.59 -38.26
N LEU A 102 1.38 13.22 -37.17
CA LEU A 102 2.85 13.24 -37.14
C LEU A 102 3.52 11.87 -37.27
N ASP A 103 2.78 10.75 -37.26
CA ASP A 103 3.29 9.36 -37.25
C ASP A 103 4.45 9.10 -36.26
N CYS A 104 4.53 9.91 -35.21
CA CYS A 104 5.50 9.83 -34.12
C CYS A 104 4.77 9.66 -32.79
N CYS A 105 5.36 8.88 -31.89
CA CYS A 105 4.80 8.56 -30.59
C CYS A 105 5.85 8.72 -29.48
N ILE A 106 5.37 8.92 -28.25
CA ILE A 106 6.23 8.92 -27.07
C ILE A 106 6.53 7.48 -26.65
N PRO A 107 7.80 7.12 -26.41
CA PRO A 107 8.14 5.77 -25.98
C PRO A 107 7.58 5.44 -24.59
N CYS A 108 7.41 4.15 -24.34
CA CYS A 108 6.94 3.63 -23.07
C CYS A 108 8.13 3.34 -22.12
N PRO A 109 8.04 3.69 -20.82
CA PRO A 109 6.93 4.37 -20.16
C PRO A 109 6.99 5.90 -20.36
N ALA A 110 5.88 6.50 -20.81
CA ALA A 110 5.80 7.94 -21.10
C ALA A 110 6.23 8.84 -19.92
N ALA A 111 5.97 8.40 -18.68
CA ALA A 111 6.39 9.12 -17.48
C ALA A 111 7.90 9.42 -17.46
N ALA A 112 8.75 8.51 -17.95
CA ALA A 112 10.20 8.70 -17.94
C ALA A 112 10.68 9.86 -18.83
N HIS A 113 9.85 10.32 -19.76
CA HIS A 113 10.18 11.40 -20.69
C HIS A 113 9.71 12.78 -20.23
N PHE A 114 8.89 12.86 -19.17
CA PHE A 114 8.45 14.15 -18.61
C PHE A 114 9.34 14.68 -17.49
N TYR A 115 10.24 13.85 -16.97
CA TYR A 115 11.17 14.24 -15.92
C TYR A 115 12.60 14.33 -16.46
N PRO A 116 13.46 15.15 -15.81
CA PRO A 116 14.89 15.16 -16.09
C PRO A 116 15.50 13.74 -16.13
N PRO A 117 16.48 13.51 -17.02
CA PRO A 117 17.10 12.21 -17.16
C PRO A 117 17.67 11.73 -15.80
N LYS A 118 17.50 10.44 -15.50
CA LYS A 118 17.92 9.76 -14.26
C LYS A 118 17.10 10.02 -13.00
N GLN A 119 16.22 11.03 -12.95
CA GLN A 119 15.46 11.31 -11.72
C GLN A 119 14.49 10.16 -11.39
N ILE A 120 13.64 9.78 -12.35
CA ILE A 120 12.67 8.69 -12.19
C ILE A 120 13.37 7.36 -11.92
N THR A 121 14.40 7.03 -12.70
CA THR A 121 15.08 5.73 -12.57
C THR A 121 15.79 5.61 -11.22
N SER A 122 16.35 6.69 -10.68
CA SER A 122 16.93 6.70 -9.33
C SER A 122 15.86 6.46 -8.26
N THR A 123 14.74 7.18 -8.32
CA THR A 123 13.63 7.03 -7.36
C THR A 123 13.01 5.63 -7.41
N LEU A 124 12.82 5.06 -8.61
CA LEU A 124 12.31 3.71 -8.77
C LEU A 124 13.31 2.65 -8.26
N LYS A 125 14.61 2.83 -8.49
CA LYS A 125 15.66 1.95 -7.94
C LYS A 125 15.70 2.00 -6.42
N ALA A 126 15.60 3.19 -5.82
CA ALA A 126 15.54 3.34 -4.37
C ALA A 126 14.29 2.68 -3.78
N ALA A 127 13.12 2.90 -4.37
CA ALA A 127 11.87 2.28 -3.95
C ALA A 127 11.92 0.75 -4.05
N PHE A 128 12.53 0.21 -5.11
CA PHE A 128 12.75 -1.22 -5.27
C PHE A 128 13.67 -1.79 -4.18
N GLY A 129 14.77 -1.10 -3.85
CA GLY A 129 15.67 -1.50 -2.77
C GLY A 129 14.96 -1.57 -1.40
N ILE A 130 14.14 -0.56 -1.08
CA ILE A 130 13.34 -0.54 0.16
C ILE A 130 12.37 -1.72 0.22
N ARG A 131 11.74 -2.08 -0.89
CA ARG A 131 10.81 -3.23 -0.95
C ARG A 131 11.50 -4.56 -0.73
N ILE A 132 12.68 -4.76 -1.31
CA ILE A 132 13.46 -5.99 -1.08
C ILE A 132 13.79 -6.14 0.40
N VAL A 133 14.29 -5.08 1.05
CA VAL A 133 14.59 -5.09 2.48
C VAL A 133 13.33 -5.39 3.30
N SER A 134 12.19 -4.79 2.93
CA SER A 134 10.90 -5.04 3.56
C SER A 134 10.46 -6.51 3.45
N VAL A 135 10.66 -7.15 2.28
CA VAL A 135 10.37 -8.59 2.09
C VAL A 135 11.15 -9.44 3.07
N PHE A 136 12.45 -9.17 3.26
CA PHE A 136 13.27 -9.94 4.21
C PHE A 136 12.76 -9.83 5.64
N PHE A 137 12.40 -8.62 6.10
CA PHE A 137 11.83 -8.44 7.43
C PHE A 137 10.46 -9.10 7.57
N CYS A 138 9.58 -8.99 6.57
CA CYS A 138 8.28 -9.66 6.59
C CYS A 138 8.44 -11.19 6.62
N LEU A 139 9.38 -11.73 5.84
CA LEU A 139 9.70 -13.16 5.81
C LEU A 139 10.22 -13.64 7.18
N ALA A 140 11.12 -12.89 7.81
CA ALA A 140 11.62 -13.21 9.14
C ALA A 140 10.48 -13.27 10.18
N VAL A 141 9.53 -12.34 10.13
CA VAL A 141 8.34 -12.37 10.99
C VAL A 141 7.49 -13.61 10.72
N VAL A 142 7.19 -13.92 9.46
CA VAL A 142 6.41 -15.12 9.09
C VAL A 142 7.09 -16.40 9.58
N ILE A 143 8.40 -16.57 9.33
CA ILE A 143 9.17 -17.73 9.79
C ILE A 143 9.12 -17.83 11.32
N SER A 144 9.26 -16.72 12.04
CA SER A 144 9.23 -16.73 13.51
C SER A 144 7.90 -17.26 14.07
N TYR A 145 6.78 -17.00 13.40
CA TYR A 145 5.46 -17.52 13.80
C TYR A 145 5.24 -18.99 13.38
N LEU A 146 5.87 -19.44 12.29
CA LEU A 146 5.80 -20.83 11.85
C LEU A 146 6.63 -21.77 12.73
N VAL A 147 7.81 -21.32 13.16
CA VAL A 147 8.74 -22.12 13.98
C VAL A 147 8.31 -22.20 15.44
N LEU A 148 7.67 -21.17 16.00
CA LEU A 148 7.28 -21.12 17.41
C LEU A 148 5.83 -21.63 17.62
N PRO A 149 5.62 -22.87 18.08
CA PRO A 149 4.30 -23.51 18.11
C PRO A 149 3.30 -22.78 19.01
N GLU A 150 3.75 -22.22 20.13
CA GLU A 150 2.92 -21.51 21.13
C GLU A 150 2.29 -20.20 20.60
N LYS A 151 2.80 -19.70 19.47
CA LYS A 151 2.29 -18.46 18.84
C LYS A 151 1.08 -18.70 17.93
N ARG A 152 0.69 -19.96 17.69
CA ARG A 152 -0.40 -20.34 16.77
C ARG A 152 -1.78 -20.43 17.43
N VAL A 153 -1.93 -19.93 18.66
CA VAL A 153 -3.22 -19.88 19.37
C VAL A 153 -3.90 -18.53 19.11
N HIS A 154 -5.22 -18.54 18.90
CA HIS A 154 -6.01 -17.31 18.85
C HIS A 154 -5.79 -16.52 20.14
N PRO A 155 -5.43 -15.22 20.09
CA PRO A 155 -5.58 -14.26 19.00
C PRO A 155 -4.32 -14.04 18.15
N ARG A 156 -3.19 -14.62 18.57
CA ARG A 156 -1.86 -14.34 18.01
C ARG A 156 -1.73 -14.81 16.55
N ILE A 157 -2.52 -15.79 16.14
CA ILE A 157 -2.54 -16.30 14.76
C ILE A 157 -2.99 -15.25 13.73
N ILE A 158 -3.80 -14.25 14.12
CA ILE A 158 -4.24 -13.17 13.22
C ILE A 158 -3.03 -12.38 12.70
N ILE A 159 -2.02 -12.16 13.56
CA ILE A 159 -0.78 -11.46 13.20
C ILE A 159 -0.01 -12.25 12.14
N LEU A 160 0.03 -13.58 12.23
CA LEU A 160 0.65 -14.42 11.21
C LEU A 160 -0.02 -14.22 9.84
N PHE A 161 -1.35 -14.21 9.77
CA PHE A 161 -2.06 -14.01 8.49
C PHE A 161 -1.89 -12.59 7.94
N PHE A 162 -1.87 -11.58 8.80
CA PHE A 162 -1.52 -10.22 8.41
C PHE A 162 -0.10 -10.15 7.83
N SER A 163 0.90 -10.71 8.52
CA SER A 163 2.29 -10.75 8.05
C SER A 163 2.46 -11.55 6.76
N LEU A 164 1.73 -12.66 6.60
CA LEU A 164 1.72 -13.45 5.37
C LEU A 164 1.14 -12.65 4.20
N THR A 165 0.00 -11.98 4.41
CA THR A 165 -0.60 -11.12 3.38
C THR A 165 0.33 -9.97 3.02
N MET A 166 1.00 -9.37 4.01
CA MET A 166 1.99 -8.30 3.80
C MET A 166 3.18 -8.80 2.99
N LEU A 167 3.67 -10.01 3.28
CA LEU A 167 4.75 -10.62 2.51
C LEU A 167 4.35 -10.81 1.03
N VAL A 168 3.15 -11.34 0.76
CA VAL A 168 2.65 -11.54 -0.61
C VAL A 168 2.44 -10.18 -1.31
N TRP A 169 1.93 -9.16 -0.61
CA TRP A 169 1.81 -7.81 -1.14
C TRP A 169 3.19 -7.24 -1.52
N GLN A 170 4.20 -7.39 -0.65
CA GLN A 170 5.54 -6.90 -0.93
C GLN A 170 6.15 -7.62 -2.13
N ILE A 171 6.07 -8.96 -2.19
CA ILE A 171 6.58 -9.75 -3.33
C ILE A 171 5.89 -9.37 -4.63
N SER A 172 4.55 -9.23 -4.63
CA SER A 172 3.81 -8.84 -5.84
C SER A 172 4.10 -7.39 -6.27
N SER A 173 4.47 -6.52 -5.32
CA SER A 173 4.89 -5.14 -5.62
C SER A 173 6.34 -5.04 -6.14
N ILE A 174 7.17 -6.06 -5.95
CA ILE A 174 8.49 -6.14 -6.58
C ILE A 174 8.24 -6.42 -8.07
N GLY A 175 8.25 -5.35 -8.88
CA GLY A 175 8.24 -5.48 -10.33
C GLY A 175 9.39 -6.38 -10.80
N ARG A 176 9.26 -6.99 -11.98
CA ARG A 176 10.38 -7.76 -12.53
C ARG A 176 11.63 -6.87 -12.65
N PRO A 177 12.82 -7.38 -12.27
CA PRO A 177 14.06 -6.67 -12.50
C PRO A 177 14.22 -6.32 -13.99
N GLU A 178 14.69 -5.11 -14.24
CA GLU A 178 15.12 -4.68 -15.58
C GLU A 178 16.15 -5.71 -16.10
N GLY A 179 15.87 -6.35 -17.24
CA GLY A 179 16.76 -7.33 -17.87
C GLY A 179 16.22 -8.76 -18.03
N LEU A 180 15.10 -9.12 -17.39
CA LEU A 180 14.51 -10.48 -17.49
C LEU A 180 13.49 -10.66 -18.64
N GLY A 181 13.61 -9.88 -19.72
CA GLY A 181 13.03 -10.20 -21.03
C GLY A 181 11.56 -9.87 -21.28
N THR A 182 10.79 -9.39 -20.30
CA THR A 182 9.45 -8.83 -20.57
C THR A 182 9.23 -7.61 -19.69
N ASN A 183 9.15 -6.43 -20.31
CA ASN A 183 8.90 -5.19 -19.59
C ASN A 183 7.48 -5.22 -19.04
N LEU A 184 7.35 -5.30 -17.71
CA LEU A 184 6.05 -5.23 -17.02
C LEU A 184 5.29 -3.94 -17.35
N SER A 185 6.02 -2.89 -17.70
CA SER A 185 5.48 -1.58 -18.04
C SER A 185 5.00 -1.47 -19.49
N CYS A 186 5.59 -2.23 -20.42
CA CYS A 186 5.48 -1.98 -21.86
C CYS A 186 5.52 -3.29 -22.67
N VAL A 187 4.59 -3.46 -23.62
CA VAL A 187 4.57 -4.63 -24.52
C VAL A 187 5.44 -4.37 -25.77
N GLY A 188 5.54 -3.12 -26.19
CA GLY A 188 6.41 -2.68 -27.28
C GLY A 188 7.06 -1.33 -26.98
N GLU A 189 7.57 -0.67 -28.01
CA GLU A 189 8.25 0.64 -27.87
C GLU A 189 7.30 1.74 -27.41
N VAL A 190 6.02 1.68 -27.80
CA VAL A 190 5.02 2.72 -27.51
C VAL A 190 3.88 2.21 -26.62
N GLU A 191 3.53 0.93 -26.75
CA GLU A 191 2.36 0.35 -26.12
C GLU A 191 2.61 -0.01 -24.65
N GLN A 192 1.81 0.57 -23.75
CA GLN A 192 1.82 0.22 -22.33
C GLN A 192 1.21 -1.15 -22.08
N SER A 193 1.66 -1.77 -20.98
CA SER A 193 1.06 -3.02 -20.51
C SER A 193 -0.30 -2.78 -19.87
N GLU A 194 -1.27 -3.52 -20.35
CA GLU A 194 -2.65 -3.60 -19.88
C GLU A 194 -3.02 -5.07 -19.66
N GLN A 195 -4.13 -5.30 -18.95
CA GLN A 195 -4.65 -6.64 -18.72
C GLN A 195 -4.82 -7.45 -20.01
N GLY A 196 -5.25 -6.81 -21.09
CA GLY A 196 -5.56 -7.47 -22.36
C GLY A 196 -4.35 -7.79 -23.24
N ASN A 197 -3.20 -7.13 -23.05
CA ASN A 197 -2.01 -7.31 -23.88
C ASN A 197 -0.81 -7.91 -23.11
N ASN A 198 -0.84 -7.90 -21.77
CA ASN A 198 0.24 -8.44 -20.94
C ASN A 198 -0.32 -9.23 -19.73
N VAL A 199 -0.23 -10.55 -19.80
CA VAL A 199 -0.69 -11.46 -18.73
C VAL A 199 0.04 -11.19 -17.41
N TRP A 200 1.32 -10.80 -17.43
CA TRP A 200 2.07 -10.50 -16.21
C TRP A 200 1.55 -9.24 -15.52
N CYS A 201 1.14 -8.24 -16.30
CA CYS A 201 0.49 -7.04 -15.78
C CYS A 201 -0.85 -7.39 -15.11
N ALA A 202 -1.65 -8.25 -15.75
CA ALA A 202 -2.90 -8.75 -15.18
C ALA A 202 -2.68 -9.48 -13.85
N VAL A 203 -1.78 -10.48 -13.82
CA VAL A 203 -1.49 -11.30 -12.63
C VAL A 203 -0.97 -10.43 -11.49
N GLN A 204 -0.02 -9.53 -11.77
CA GLN A 204 0.51 -8.64 -10.76
C GLN A 204 -0.57 -7.69 -10.22
N GLY A 205 -1.38 -7.09 -11.10
CA GLY A 205 -2.47 -6.22 -10.71
C GLY A 205 -3.49 -6.91 -9.82
N ILE A 206 -3.89 -8.13 -10.16
CA ILE A 206 -4.79 -8.96 -9.34
C ILE A 206 -4.17 -9.21 -7.96
N MET A 207 -2.91 -9.64 -7.91
CA MET A 207 -2.23 -9.98 -6.65
C MET A 207 -2.06 -8.76 -5.74
N VAL A 208 -1.58 -7.63 -6.28
CA VAL A 208 -1.40 -6.39 -5.52
C VAL A 208 -2.75 -5.87 -5.03
N HIS A 209 -3.79 -5.89 -5.87
CA HIS A 209 -5.13 -5.42 -5.50
C HIS A 209 -5.77 -6.30 -4.42
N TYR A 210 -5.75 -7.63 -4.61
CA TYR A 210 -6.30 -8.59 -3.65
C TYR A 210 -5.62 -8.46 -2.29
N THR A 211 -4.29 -8.50 -2.28
CA THR A 211 -3.53 -8.43 -1.02
C THR A 211 -3.66 -7.08 -0.33
N SER A 212 -3.84 -5.97 -1.05
CA SER A 212 -4.10 -4.65 -0.45
C SER A 212 -5.40 -4.64 0.35
N ILE A 213 -6.48 -5.21 -0.19
CA ILE A 213 -7.78 -5.26 0.49
C ILE A 213 -7.78 -6.34 1.59
N CYS A 214 -7.13 -7.49 1.37
CA CYS A 214 -6.90 -8.48 2.44
C CYS A 214 -6.13 -7.87 3.62
N LEU A 215 -5.10 -7.07 3.37
CA LEU A 215 -4.36 -6.37 4.43
C LEU A 215 -5.26 -5.43 5.23
N ALA A 216 -6.15 -4.70 4.56
CA ALA A 216 -7.13 -3.87 5.23
C ALA A 216 -8.09 -4.70 6.10
N CYS A 217 -8.63 -5.82 5.59
CA CYS A 217 -9.49 -6.70 6.38
C CYS A 217 -8.78 -7.29 7.60
N TRP A 218 -7.54 -7.77 7.43
CA TRP A 218 -6.76 -8.32 8.54
C TRP A 218 -6.41 -7.27 9.60
N GLU A 219 -6.10 -6.05 9.18
CA GLU A 219 -5.89 -4.93 10.10
C GLU A 219 -7.16 -4.59 10.89
N VAL A 220 -8.32 -4.52 10.22
CA VAL A 220 -9.62 -4.35 10.90
C VAL A 220 -9.83 -5.44 11.94
N MET A 221 -9.50 -6.70 11.61
CA MET A 221 -9.64 -7.80 12.57
C MET A 221 -8.66 -7.72 13.74
N ILE A 222 -7.43 -7.25 13.54
CA ILE A 222 -6.50 -6.99 14.65
C ILE A 222 -7.09 -5.92 15.58
N ILE A 223 -7.64 -4.83 15.02
CA ILE A 223 -8.26 -3.76 15.80
C ILE A 223 -9.50 -4.28 16.54
N LEU A 224 -10.40 -4.96 15.84
CA LEU A 224 -11.65 -5.44 16.44
C LEU A 224 -11.41 -6.50 17.51
N ASN A 225 -10.44 -7.41 17.33
CA ASN A 225 -10.13 -8.43 18.32
C ASN A 225 -9.48 -7.86 19.59
N LEU A 226 -8.97 -6.62 19.55
CA LEU A 226 -8.55 -5.88 20.74
C LEU A 226 -9.75 -5.36 21.55
N HIS A 227 -10.89 -5.12 20.90
CA HIS A 227 -12.07 -4.46 21.50
C HIS A 227 -13.27 -5.38 21.70
N ALA A 228 -13.39 -6.46 20.93
CA ALA A 228 -14.50 -7.40 20.93
C ALA A 228 -13.98 -8.84 21.01
N VAL A 229 -14.71 -9.68 21.76
CA VAL A 229 -14.32 -11.07 21.98
C VAL A 229 -14.86 -11.96 20.85
N SER A 230 -13.94 -12.53 20.08
CA SER A 230 -14.06 -13.66 19.14
C SER A 230 -15.11 -13.55 18.01
N PHE A 231 -14.62 -13.47 16.76
CA PHE A 231 -15.41 -13.70 15.56
C PHE A 231 -15.06 -15.07 14.95
N ASN A 232 -16.06 -15.94 14.74
CA ASN A 232 -15.83 -17.25 14.11
C ASN A 232 -15.69 -17.17 12.58
N TRP A 233 -16.15 -16.07 11.97
CA TRP A 233 -16.20 -15.87 10.51
C TRP A 233 -15.00 -15.06 9.96
N VAL A 234 -13.95 -14.85 10.77
CA VAL A 234 -12.79 -14.00 10.42
C VAL A 234 -12.14 -14.42 9.10
N HIS A 235 -11.93 -15.72 8.89
CA HIS A 235 -11.25 -16.22 7.69
C HIS A 235 -12.07 -16.01 6.42
N ILE A 236 -13.37 -16.30 6.47
CA ILE A 236 -14.27 -16.12 5.33
C ILE A 236 -14.35 -14.64 4.96
N PHE A 237 -14.41 -13.76 5.96
CA PHE A 237 -14.39 -12.32 5.73
C PHE A 237 -13.05 -11.82 5.15
N CYS A 238 -11.91 -12.16 5.78
CA CYS A 238 -10.61 -11.60 5.40
C CYS A 238 -10.04 -12.16 4.10
N TRP A 239 -10.42 -13.37 3.70
CA TRP A 239 -10.00 -13.96 2.42
C TRP A 239 -11.06 -13.83 1.33
N GLY A 240 -12.35 -13.92 1.69
CA GLY A 240 -13.46 -13.91 0.73
C GLY A 240 -13.86 -12.50 0.30
N ALA A 241 -14.07 -11.57 1.23
CA ALA A 241 -14.54 -10.23 0.88
C ALA A 241 -13.62 -9.47 -0.09
N PRO A 242 -12.28 -9.56 0.03
CA PRO A 242 -11.34 -8.94 -0.92
C PRO A 242 -11.44 -9.47 -2.36
N ALA A 243 -11.96 -10.68 -2.57
CA ALA A 243 -12.08 -11.25 -3.92
C ALA A 243 -13.13 -10.51 -4.77
N ILE A 244 -14.19 -9.97 -4.16
CA ILE A 244 -15.30 -9.30 -4.86
C ILE A 244 -14.81 -8.11 -5.70
N PRO A 245 -14.15 -7.07 -5.14
CA PRO A 245 -13.67 -5.93 -5.92
C PRO A 245 -12.60 -6.31 -6.95
N VAL A 246 -11.81 -7.36 -6.68
CA VAL A 246 -10.79 -7.86 -7.63
C VAL A 246 -11.44 -8.52 -8.84
N ILE A 247 -12.48 -9.33 -8.63
CA ILE A 247 -13.26 -9.93 -9.72
C ILE A 247 -13.92 -8.83 -10.56
N LEU A 248 -14.52 -7.82 -9.93
CA LEU A 248 -15.11 -6.68 -10.65
C LEU A 248 -14.05 -5.90 -11.46
N ALA A 249 -12.85 -5.68 -10.89
CA ALA A 249 -11.74 -5.04 -11.60
C ALA A 249 -11.22 -5.86 -12.79
N TYR A 250 -11.15 -7.19 -12.63
CA TYR A 250 -10.74 -8.09 -13.69
C TYR A 250 -11.77 -8.14 -14.83
N LEU A 251 -13.06 -8.28 -14.51
CA LEU A 251 -14.13 -8.32 -15.50
C LEU A 251 -14.26 -7.01 -16.27
N SER A 252 -13.89 -5.87 -15.67
CA SER A 252 -13.91 -4.56 -16.32
C SER A 252 -12.64 -4.25 -17.14
N ASN A 253 -11.68 -5.18 -17.26
CA ASN A 253 -10.40 -4.99 -17.94
C ASN A 253 -9.63 -3.76 -17.44
N SER A 254 -9.63 -3.56 -16.12
CA SER A 254 -9.21 -2.30 -15.54
C SER A 254 -7.76 -2.27 -15.09
N PHE A 255 -7.07 -3.40 -15.06
CA PHE A 255 -5.65 -3.42 -14.72
C PHE A 255 -4.81 -2.85 -15.87
N ARG A 256 -4.03 -1.81 -15.56
CA ARG A 256 -3.10 -1.17 -16.48
C ARG A 256 -1.86 -0.69 -15.74
N TYR A 257 -0.78 -0.54 -16.47
CA TYR A 257 0.41 0.12 -15.97
C TYR A 257 0.17 1.64 -15.91
N THR A 258 -0.11 2.17 -14.72
CA THR A 258 -0.39 3.59 -14.54
C THR A 258 0.89 4.37 -14.21
N PHE A 259 1.52 4.03 -13.09
CA PHE A 259 2.68 4.73 -12.55
C PHE A 259 3.41 3.84 -11.53
N GLY A 260 4.75 3.87 -11.53
CA GLY A 260 5.57 3.09 -10.61
C GLY A 260 6.08 1.77 -11.20
N THR A 261 6.17 0.73 -10.39
CA THR A 261 6.77 -0.58 -10.76
C THR A 261 5.76 -1.73 -10.80
N PHE A 262 4.47 -1.42 -10.72
CA PHE A 262 3.42 -2.44 -10.72
C PHE A 262 2.19 -2.01 -11.52
N CYS A 263 1.45 -2.99 -12.02
CA CYS A 263 0.13 -2.77 -12.61
C CYS A 263 -0.93 -2.59 -11.51
N LEU A 264 -1.83 -1.64 -11.71
CA LEU A 264 -2.92 -1.34 -10.77
C LEU A 264 -4.21 -1.11 -11.55
N VAL A 265 -5.34 -1.04 -10.85
CA VAL A 265 -6.60 -0.58 -11.46
C VAL A 265 -6.43 0.83 -12.01
N SER A 266 -7.02 1.06 -13.18
CA SER A 266 -7.03 2.35 -13.88
C SER A 266 -7.40 3.49 -12.94
N PRO A 267 -6.79 4.68 -13.07
CA PRO A 267 -7.12 5.84 -12.22
C PRO A 267 -8.62 6.11 -12.12
N LYS A 268 -9.32 6.01 -13.26
CA LYS A 268 -10.78 6.20 -13.36
C LYS A 268 -11.59 5.29 -12.44
N GLN A 269 -11.16 4.05 -12.27
CA GLN A 269 -11.87 3.06 -11.46
C GLN A 269 -11.20 2.76 -10.11
N SER A 270 -9.96 3.21 -9.91
CA SER A 270 -9.16 2.95 -8.70
C SER A 270 -9.88 3.43 -7.44
N GLY A 271 -10.55 4.58 -7.51
CA GLY A 271 -11.38 5.10 -6.44
C GLY A 271 -12.43 4.09 -5.99
N ALA A 272 -13.29 3.66 -6.92
CA ALA A 272 -14.43 2.79 -6.62
C ALA A 272 -14.03 1.35 -6.26
N LEU A 273 -12.99 0.79 -6.91
CA LEU A 273 -12.64 -0.62 -6.79
C LEU A 273 -11.54 -0.91 -5.77
N LEU A 274 -10.69 0.07 -5.42
CA LEU A 274 -9.58 -0.11 -4.48
C LEU A 274 -9.74 0.77 -3.24
N PHE A 275 -9.79 2.10 -3.41
CA PHE A 275 -9.68 3.02 -2.29
C PHE A 275 -10.94 3.09 -1.43
N TRP A 276 -12.13 3.24 -2.04
CA TRP A 276 -13.39 3.30 -1.30
C TRP A 276 -13.66 2.05 -0.46
N PRO A 277 -13.46 0.82 -0.97
CA PRO A 277 -13.54 -0.39 -0.14
C PRO A 277 -12.57 -0.37 1.04
N MET A 278 -11.32 0.06 0.84
CA MET A 278 -10.35 0.14 1.94
C MET A 278 -10.77 1.17 3.00
N VAL A 279 -11.25 2.34 2.60
CA VAL A 279 -11.73 3.39 3.51
C VAL A 279 -12.98 2.92 4.28
N ALA A 280 -13.93 2.27 3.59
CA ALA A 280 -15.14 1.74 4.21
C ALA A 280 -14.84 0.66 5.27
N LEU A 281 -13.77 -0.12 5.07
CA LEU A 281 -13.31 -1.12 6.04
C LEU A 281 -12.52 -0.48 7.19
N LEU A 282 -11.51 0.33 6.88
CA LEU A 282 -10.57 0.88 7.88
C LEU A 282 -11.16 2.04 8.70
N GLY A 283 -12.02 2.86 8.10
CA GLY A 283 -12.58 4.05 8.73
C GLY A 283 -13.32 3.74 10.04
N PRO A 284 -14.33 2.85 10.04
CA PRO A 284 -15.05 2.47 11.26
C PRO A 284 -14.14 1.84 12.32
N ALA A 285 -13.23 0.95 11.92
CA ALA A 285 -12.28 0.32 12.83
C ALA A 285 -11.36 1.35 13.51
N MET A 286 -10.88 2.32 12.73
CA MET A 286 -10.09 3.43 13.26
C MET A 286 -10.87 4.28 14.25
N MET A 287 -12.14 4.58 13.98
CA MET A 287 -12.99 5.33 14.91
C MET A 287 -13.15 4.59 16.24
N VAL A 288 -13.40 3.27 16.19
CA VAL A 288 -13.46 2.43 17.41
C VAL A 288 -12.12 2.47 18.16
N HIS A 289 -11.00 2.35 17.46
CA HIS A 289 -9.68 2.41 18.09
C HIS A 289 -9.36 3.79 18.71
N LEU A 290 -9.79 4.87 18.08
CA LEU A 290 -9.62 6.23 18.59
C LEU A 290 -10.45 6.45 19.86
N VAL A 291 -11.73 6.08 19.83
CA VAL A 291 -12.65 6.24 20.98
C VAL A 291 -12.15 5.45 22.19
N THR A 292 -11.74 4.21 21.98
CA THR A 292 -11.22 3.34 23.04
C THR A 292 -9.90 3.86 23.61
N THR A 293 -9.00 4.37 22.76
CA THR A 293 -7.76 4.99 23.24
C THR A 293 -8.05 6.25 24.07
N ILE A 294 -8.95 7.13 23.61
CA ILE A 294 -9.37 8.32 24.36
C ILE A 294 -9.95 7.92 25.72
N TRP A 295 -10.78 6.88 25.75
CA TRP A 295 -11.37 6.37 26.99
C TRP A 295 -10.30 5.88 27.99
N ILE A 296 -9.33 5.08 27.54
CA ILE A 296 -8.22 4.58 28.37
C ILE A 296 -7.36 5.75 28.89
N LEU A 297 -7.07 6.74 28.04
CA LEU A 297 -6.29 7.92 28.44
C LEU A 297 -7.02 8.74 29.53
N ARG A 298 -8.34 8.89 29.41
CA ARG A 298 -9.16 9.56 30.44
C ARG A 298 -9.17 8.77 31.74
N ALA A 299 -9.30 7.46 31.69
CA ALA A 299 -9.23 6.59 32.88
C ALA A 299 -7.86 6.70 33.58
N LYS A 300 -6.77 6.69 32.81
CA LYS A 300 -5.40 6.87 33.34
C LYS A 300 -5.23 8.23 34.04
N LYS A 301 -5.74 9.31 33.44
CA LYS A 301 -5.67 10.66 34.03
C LYS A 301 -6.44 10.73 35.36
N ALA A 302 -7.61 10.10 35.43
CA ALA A 302 -8.44 10.07 36.65
C ALA A 302 -7.79 9.28 37.81
N ILE A 303 -7.04 8.21 37.51
CA ILE A 303 -6.27 7.47 38.54
C ILE A 303 -5.06 8.29 38.99
N SER A 304 -4.35 8.92 38.04
CA SER A 304 -3.17 9.73 38.35
C SER A 304 -3.47 10.92 39.26
N SER A 305 -4.64 11.57 39.11
CA SER A 305 -5.03 12.69 39.98
C SER A 305 -5.31 12.24 41.41
N ARG A 306 -5.97 11.09 41.60
CA ARG A 306 -6.23 10.54 42.96
C ARG A 306 -4.95 10.20 43.71
N ASN A 307 -3.94 9.70 43.01
CA ASN A 307 -2.65 9.39 43.63
C ASN A 307 -1.88 10.66 44.03
N ALA A 308 -2.05 11.77 43.31
CA ALA A 308 -1.44 13.05 43.67
C ALA A 308 -2.07 13.63 44.95
N ASP A 309 -3.40 13.53 45.09
CA ASP A 309 -4.11 14.02 46.29
C ASP A 309 -3.78 13.17 47.54
N GLY A 310 -3.60 11.85 47.37
CA GLY A 310 -3.23 10.95 48.47
C GLY A 310 -1.81 11.14 49.00
N ALA A 311 -0.87 11.59 48.16
CA ALA A 311 0.50 11.90 48.58
C ALA A 311 0.62 13.24 49.32
N GLY A 312 -0.35 14.15 49.18
CA GLY A 312 -0.40 15.44 49.89
C GLY A 312 -1.03 15.37 51.28
N ALA A 313 -1.63 14.24 51.66
CA ALA A 313 -2.15 14.00 53.01
C ALA A 313 -1.04 13.50 53.96
N GLU A 314 0.18 14.03 53.82
CA GLU A 314 1.23 13.83 54.81
C GLU A 314 0.81 14.54 56.10
N TRP A 315 0.68 13.70 57.12
CA TRP A 315 0.15 13.97 58.44
C TRP A 315 0.87 15.17 59.09
N SER A 316 0.23 16.35 59.09
CA SER A 316 0.51 17.42 60.06
C SER A 316 -0.04 16.99 61.44
N GLY A 317 0.53 15.91 61.96
CA GLY A 317 0.30 15.41 63.31
C GLY A 317 1.31 16.05 64.26
N ASN A 318 1.13 17.36 64.51
CA ASN A 318 1.78 17.99 65.65
C ASN A 318 1.01 17.55 66.91
N GLY A 319 1.45 16.45 67.52
CA GLY A 319 0.82 15.90 68.72
C GLY A 319 1.64 14.75 69.29
N GLY A 320 2.56 15.09 70.19
CA GLY A 320 3.40 14.15 70.92
C GLY A 320 2.60 13.02 71.55
N GLY A 321 2.80 11.82 71.03
CA GLY A 321 2.19 10.61 71.56
C GLY A 321 2.94 9.42 70.99
N THR A 322 3.95 8.95 71.72
CA THR A 322 4.66 7.70 71.48
C THR A 322 3.67 6.53 71.42
N ARG A 323 3.18 6.20 70.22
CA ARG A 323 2.45 4.95 70.00
C ARG A 323 3.45 3.86 69.68
N ARG A 324 3.75 3.08 70.71
CA ARG A 324 4.45 1.80 70.66
C ARG A 324 3.57 0.81 69.88
N TRP A 325 4.04 0.38 68.71
CA TRP A 325 3.43 -0.74 68.00
C TRP A 325 3.84 -2.03 68.72
N SER A 326 2.92 -2.58 69.53
CA SER A 326 3.01 -3.96 70.01
C SER A 326 2.46 -4.85 68.91
N GLY A 327 3.35 -5.56 68.21
CA GLY A 327 2.97 -6.60 67.25
C GLY A 327 2.35 -7.78 67.98
N SER A 328 1.01 -7.81 68.05
CA SER A 328 0.28 -9.01 68.40
C SER A 328 0.15 -9.87 67.14
N GLY A 329 0.85 -11.00 67.12
CA GLY A 329 0.74 -12.00 66.07
C GLY A 329 -0.71 -12.43 65.90
N MET A 330 -1.20 -12.37 64.66
CA MET A 330 -2.45 -13.01 64.28
C MET A 330 -2.27 -14.52 64.35
N GLN A 331 -2.80 -15.14 65.41
CA GLN A 331 -3.07 -16.57 65.44
C GLN A 331 -4.40 -16.83 64.73
N TYR A 332 -4.38 -17.58 63.64
CA TYR A 332 -5.58 -18.12 63.02
C TYR A 332 -5.98 -19.38 63.79
N SER A 333 -7.09 -19.30 64.53
CA SER A 333 -7.79 -20.44 65.11
C SER A 333 -8.76 -20.98 64.04
N VAL A 334 -8.41 -22.11 63.42
CA VAL A 334 -9.36 -22.88 62.60
C VAL A 334 -10.12 -23.82 63.54
N SER A 335 -11.36 -23.48 63.87
CA SER A 335 -12.28 -24.38 64.55
C SER A 335 -12.79 -25.43 63.57
N GLY A 336 -12.39 -26.69 63.81
CA GLY A 336 -12.77 -27.83 62.99
C GLY A 336 -14.25 -28.19 63.07
N ALA A 337 -14.77 -28.67 61.93
CA ALA A 337 -15.83 -29.67 61.87
C ALA A 337 -15.17 -31.05 61.64
N PRO A 338 -15.71 -32.14 62.19
CA PRO A 338 -15.02 -33.43 62.18
C PRO A 338 -15.17 -34.10 60.81
N ILE A 339 -14.04 -34.40 60.17
CA ILE A 339 -13.96 -35.45 59.16
C ILE A 339 -13.07 -36.54 59.76
N SER A 340 -13.68 -37.70 59.92
CA SER A 340 -13.10 -38.92 60.44
C SER A 340 -12.16 -39.57 59.42
N HIS A 341 -11.16 -40.28 59.97
CA HIS A 341 -10.24 -41.21 59.32
C HIS A 341 -9.23 -40.64 58.32
N LEU A 342 -7.98 -40.48 58.79
CA LEU A 342 -6.80 -41.08 58.16
C LEU A 342 -5.63 -41.07 59.16
N GLN A 343 -5.23 -42.27 59.57
CA GLN A 343 -4.03 -42.52 60.37
C GLN A 343 -2.78 -42.30 59.51
N TYR A 344 -1.83 -41.52 60.01
CA TYR A 344 -0.42 -41.66 59.61
C TYR A 344 0.43 -41.84 60.87
N SER A 345 1.05 -43.00 60.95
CA SER A 345 2.12 -43.35 61.88
C SER A 345 3.45 -42.96 61.24
N GLY A 346 4.29 -42.23 61.97
CA GLY A 346 5.61 -41.83 61.52
C GLY A 346 6.47 -41.36 62.68
N THR A 347 7.10 -42.32 63.36
CA THR A 347 8.21 -42.10 64.30
C THR A 347 9.52 -41.93 63.53
N GLY A 348 10.31 -40.89 63.84
CA GLY A 348 11.67 -40.75 63.29
C GLY A 348 12.45 -39.57 63.90
N LEU A 349 13.62 -39.87 64.44
CA LEU A 349 14.50 -39.06 65.27
C LEU A 349 15.42 -38.09 64.50
N GLN A 350 15.70 -36.95 65.16
CA GLN A 350 16.97 -36.19 65.32
C GLN A 350 17.89 -35.75 64.15
N GLN A 351 18.15 -34.42 64.19
CA GLN A 351 19.42 -33.64 64.07
C GLN A 351 20.29 -33.66 62.79
N TYR A 352 20.47 -32.47 62.18
CA TYR A 352 21.71 -31.63 62.07
C TYR A 352 21.40 -30.41 61.15
N SER A 353 21.55 -29.16 61.60
CA SER A 353 22.63 -28.19 61.30
C SER A 353 23.00 -27.98 59.82
N GLY A 354 22.93 -26.72 59.35
CA GLY A 354 23.71 -26.23 58.20
C GLY A 354 22.91 -25.52 57.10
N ASN A 355 23.34 -24.31 56.77
CA ASN A 355 22.77 -23.38 55.78
C ASN A 355 22.46 -23.99 54.41
N GLY A 356 21.31 -23.64 53.85
CA GLY A 356 20.98 -23.86 52.43
C GLY A 356 19.49 -23.88 52.17
N LEU A 357 18.93 -22.75 51.72
CA LEU A 357 17.59 -22.71 51.12
C LEU A 357 17.64 -23.45 49.78
N GLN A 358 17.23 -24.71 49.77
CA GLN A 358 16.81 -25.43 48.56
C GLN A 358 15.29 -25.58 48.59
N TYR A 359 14.62 -24.98 47.59
CA TYR A 359 13.22 -25.30 47.30
C TYR A 359 13.17 -26.65 46.57
N SER A 360 12.77 -27.69 47.30
CA SER A 360 12.31 -28.95 46.71
C SER A 360 10.79 -28.87 46.57
N GLY A 361 10.32 -28.63 45.34
CA GLY A 361 8.90 -28.76 45.00
C GLY A 361 8.61 -30.19 44.57
N THR A 362 8.04 -30.99 45.46
CA THR A 362 7.43 -32.28 45.11
C THR A 362 6.20 -32.02 44.24
N GLY A 363 6.30 -32.41 42.97
CA GLY A 363 5.16 -32.41 42.05
C GLY A 363 4.11 -33.43 42.50
N LEU A 364 2.87 -32.96 42.68
CA LEU A 364 1.69 -33.80 42.69
C LEU A 364 1.50 -34.39 41.28
N GLN A 365 1.67 -35.70 41.15
CA GLN A 365 1.32 -36.44 39.94
C GLN A 365 -0.21 -36.54 39.85
N TYR A 366 -0.79 -35.91 38.84
CA TYR A 366 -2.07 -36.35 38.30
C TYR A 366 -1.77 -37.41 37.23
N SER A 367 -2.26 -38.63 37.47
CA SER A 367 -2.28 -39.70 36.49
C SER A 367 -3.37 -39.41 35.46
N SER A 368 -2.98 -39.21 34.21
CA SER A 368 -3.85 -39.40 33.04
C SER A 368 -3.15 -40.34 32.06
N ASN A 369 -3.85 -41.40 31.66
CA ASN A 369 -3.40 -42.26 30.57
C ASN A 369 -3.46 -41.46 29.26
N GLY A 370 -2.33 -41.33 28.56
CA GLY A 370 -2.34 -40.99 27.14
C GLY A 370 -1.17 -40.14 26.63
N MET A 371 -0.09 -40.83 26.26
CA MET A 371 0.91 -40.49 25.22
C MET A 371 1.97 -39.39 25.47
N HIS A 372 3.21 -39.86 25.41
CA HIS A 372 4.49 -39.17 25.43
C HIS A 372 4.65 -38.07 24.36
N SER A 373 5.24 -36.93 24.77
CA SER A 373 6.44 -36.38 24.11
C SER A 373 7.23 -35.51 25.09
N SER A 374 8.53 -35.81 25.18
CA SER A 374 9.54 -35.14 26.01
C SER A 374 10.15 -33.96 25.24
N GLY A 375 10.48 -32.85 25.92
CA GLY A 375 11.47 -31.90 25.38
C GLY A 375 11.38 -30.45 25.90
N ASN A 376 12.30 -30.12 26.81
CA ASN A 376 12.96 -28.83 27.07
C ASN A 376 12.14 -27.61 27.52
N THR A 377 12.23 -27.35 28.83
CA THR A 377 11.89 -26.09 29.49
C THR A 377 12.90 -25.00 29.10
N PHE A 378 12.49 -24.02 28.32
CA PHE A 378 13.23 -22.76 28.12
C PHE A 378 12.38 -21.62 28.68
N GLN A 379 12.82 -21.02 29.79
CA GLN A 379 12.17 -19.83 30.35
C GLN A 379 12.49 -18.61 29.47
N GLY A 380 11.55 -18.25 28.61
CA GLY A 380 11.49 -16.94 27.96
C GLY A 380 10.22 -16.23 28.39
N SER A 381 10.33 -15.21 29.25
CA SER A 381 9.22 -14.33 29.60
C SER A 381 8.87 -13.45 28.40
N VAL A 382 7.71 -13.70 27.77
CA VAL A 382 7.16 -12.84 26.72
C VAL A 382 5.74 -12.44 27.11
N ILE A 383 5.56 -11.14 27.37
CA ILE A 383 4.31 -10.49 27.76
C ILE A 383 3.34 -10.55 26.56
N GLY A 384 2.45 -11.54 26.56
CA GLY A 384 1.28 -11.61 25.70
C GLY A 384 0.04 -11.49 26.55
N ALA A 385 -0.29 -10.28 26.97
CA ALA A 385 -1.47 -10.05 27.79
C ALA A 385 -2.70 -9.82 26.89
N GLN A 386 -3.61 -10.80 26.90
CA GLN A 386 -5.00 -10.58 26.47
C GLN A 386 -5.72 -9.90 27.63
N TYR A 387 -6.36 -8.78 27.35
CA TYR A 387 -7.21 -8.11 28.34
C TYR A 387 -8.63 -8.18 27.82
N SER A 388 -9.48 -8.95 28.48
CA SER A 388 -10.91 -8.85 28.29
C SER A 388 -11.37 -7.57 28.97
N VAL A 389 -12.19 -6.75 28.29
CA VAL A 389 -12.81 -5.57 28.91
C VAL A 389 -13.62 -5.96 30.16
N ASN A 390 -14.10 -7.21 30.20
CA ASN A 390 -14.80 -7.77 31.35
C ASN A 390 -13.91 -7.88 32.61
N ASP A 391 -12.58 -7.97 32.45
CA ASP A 391 -11.65 -8.01 33.59
C ASP A 391 -11.38 -6.61 34.20
N MET A 392 -11.74 -5.53 33.49
CA MET A 392 -11.67 -4.16 34.01
C MET A 392 -12.98 -3.69 34.65
N GLN A 393 -14.11 -4.33 34.35
CA GLN A 393 -15.43 -3.99 34.88
C GLN A 393 -15.57 -4.09 36.42
N PRO A 394 -14.97 -5.07 37.15
CA PRO A 394 -15.09 -5.10 38.61
C PRO A 394 -14.30 -3.99 39.33
N TYR A 395 -13.40 -3.27 38.65
CA TYR A 395 -12.63 -2.17 39.26
C TYR A 395 -13.37 -0.82 39.24
N LEU A 396 -14.45 -0.71 38.46
CA LEU A 396 -15.29 0.49 38.38
C LEU A 396 -16.67 0.30 39.06
N GLY A 397 -16.95 -0.90 39.58
CA GLY A 397 -18.11 -1.16 40.42
C GLY A 397 -18.03 -0.36 41.72
N THR A 398 -19.12 0.35 42.02
CA THR A 398 -19.39 1.16 43.21
C THR A 398 -18.72 0.61 44.48
N TYR A 399 -17.63 1.26 44.91
CA TYR A 399 -17.06 1.04 46.23
C TYR A 399 -18.03 1.61 47.26
N GLY A 400 -18.75 0.72 47.94
CA GLY A 400 -19.40 1.03 49.21
C GLY A 400 -18.37 1.58 50.19
N VAL A 401 -18.77 2.63 50.91
CA VAL A 401 -18.00 3.25 51.99
C VAL A 401 -17.98 2.24 53.13
N ASP A 402 -16.96 1.40 53.19
CA ASP A 402 -16.71 0.53 54.34
C ASP A 402 -15.74 1.23 55.30
N ASP A 403 -16.18 1.35 56.55
CA ASP A 403 -15.54 2.11 57.61
C ASP A 403 -14.22 1.45 58.08
N GLY A 404 -13.12 2.09 57.69
CA GLY A 404 -12.05 2.44 58.63
C GLY A 404 -11.41 1.35 59.49
N ARG A 405 -10.85 0.26 58.92
CA ARG A 405 -9.76 -0.48 59.61
C ARG A 405 -8.79 -1.34 58.78
N GLY A 406 -8.80 -1.29 57.45
CA GLY A 406 -7.97 -2.15 56.58
C GLY A 406 -7.03 -1.42 55.60
N GLY A 407 -6.22 -0.46 56.06
CA GLY A 407 -5.45 0.43 55.19
C GLY A 407 -4.36 -0.22 54.30
N GLY A 408 -3.70 -1.28 54.78
CA GLY A 408 -2.54 -1.86 54.07
C GLY A 408 -2.85 -2.64 52.79
N VAL A 409 -3.93 -3.43 52.79
CA VAL A 409 -4.29 -4.32 51.65
C VAL A 409 -4.90 -3.55 50.47
N ARG A 410 -5.34 -2.31 50.71
CA ARG A 410 -5.98 -1.47 49.70
C ARG A 410 -4.96 -0.75 48.80
N GLU A 411 -3.81 -0.37 49.35
CA GLU A 411 -2.78 0.37 48.61
C GLU A 411 -2.03 -0.52 47.60
N GLU A 412 -1.78 -1.78 47.96
CA GLU A 412 -1.08 -2.75 47.12
C GLU A 412 -1.89 -3.11 45.85
N ARG A 413 -3.22 -3.30 45.98
CA ARG A 413 -4.11 -3.54 44.83
C ARG A 413 -4.19 -2.36 43.86
N VAL A 414 -4.08 -1.13 44.36
CA VAL A 414 -4.11 0.08 43.51
C VAL A 414 -2.81 0.23 42.71
N ARG A 415 -1.65 -0.06 43.32
CA ARG A 415 -0.36 -0.06 42.59
C ARG A 415 -0.33 -1.12 41.50
N ASP A 416 -0.79 -2.33 41.78
CA ASP A 416 -0.84 -3.41 40.79
C ASP A 416 -1.75 -3.08 39.60
N ALA A 417 -2.90 -2.46 39.86
CA ALA A 417 -3.80 -1.99 38.80
C ALA A 417 -3.13 -0.87 37.97
N ALA A 418 -2.45 0.08 38.60
CA ALA A 418 -1.76 1.16 37.91
C ALA A 418 -0.63 0.66 37.00
N VAL A 419 0.19 -0.29 37.47
CA VAL A 419 1.26 -0.90 36.67
C VAL A 419 0.70 -1.62 35.44
N LYS A 420 -0.40 -2.38 35.61
CA LYS A 420 -1.09 -3.05 34.50
C LYS A 420 -1.62 -2.06 33.47
N ILE A 421 -2.28 -0.99 33.92
CA ILE A 421 -2.83 0.06 33.02
C ILE A 421 -1.73 0.78 32.25
N VAL A 422 -0.61 1.09 32.90
CA VAL A 422 0.54 1.75 32.24
C VAL A 422 1.15 0.85 31.17
N GLY A 423 1.29 -0.46 31.45
CA GLY A 423 1.76 -1.43 30.46
C GLY A 423 0.84 -1.53 29.23
N VAL A 424 -0.47 -1.58 29.45
CA VAL A 424 -1.47 -1.58 28.36
C VAL A 424 -1.38 -0.31 27.53
N ALA A 425 -1.34 0.86 28.18
CA ALA A 425 -1.23 2.15 27.49
C ALA A 425 0.06 2.24 26.67
N ALA A 426 1.18 1.71 27.18
CA ALA A 426 2.48 1.68 26.50
C ALA A 426 2.46 0.83 25.22
N VAL A 427 1.66 -0.23 25.17
CA VAL A 427 1.51 -1.06 23.96
C VAL A 427 0.51 -0.42 22.99
N GLN A 428 -0.61 0.10 23.50
CA GLN A 428 -1.67 0.66 22.65
C GLN A 428 -1.23 1.90 21.88
N TRP A 429 -0.42 2.81 22.45
CA TRP A 429 0.00 4.00 21.70
C TRP A 429 0.85 3.66 20.46
N ARG A 430 1.63 2.58 20.51
CA ARG A 430 2.45 2.14 19.37
C ARG A 430 1.57 1.69 18.21
N ILE A 431 0.52 0.94 18.52
CA ILE A 431 -0.47 0.48 17.55
C ILE A 431 -1.24 1.68 16.99
N LEU A 432 -1.66 2.61 17.85
CA LEU A 432 -2.34 3.83 17.42
C LEU A 432 -1.46 4.66 16.50
N LEU A 433 -0.19 4.87 16.85
CA LEU A 433 0.74 5.65 16.03
C LEU A 433 0.96 4.99 14.66
N LEU A 434 1.12 3.67 14.62
CA LEU A 434 1.24 2.91 13.37
C LEU A 434 -0.02 3.06 12.51
N SER A 435 -1.18 2.95 13.14
CA SER A 435 -2.50 3.05 12.50
C SER A 435 -2.75 4.44 11.91
N VAL A 436 -2.47 5.50 12.68
CA VAL A 436 -2.56 6.90 12.23
C VAL A 436 -1.55 7.17 11.12
N GLY A 437 -0.29 6.75 11.29
CA GLY A 437 0.75 6.90 10.27
C GLY A 437 0.36 6.23 8.96
N LYS A 438 -0.21 5.01 9.02
CA LYS A 438 -0.70 4.30 7.83
C LYS A 438 -1.85 5.06 7.15
N MET A 439 -2.80 5.60 7.91
CA MET A 439 -3.89 6.41 7.33
C MET A 439 -3.36 7.68 6.69
N CYS A 440 -2.42 8.37 7.32
CA CYS A 440 -1.77 9.54 6.73
C CYS A 440 -1.07 9.19 5.41
N ILE A 441 -0.34 8.07 5.36
CA ILE A 441 0.31 7.57 4.14
C ILE A 441 -0.73 7.20 3.08
N LEU A 442 -1.82 6.52 3.45
CA LEU A 442 -2.88 6.12 2.52
C LEU A 442 -3.62 7.33 1.95
N LEU A 443 -3.91 8.33 2.78
CA LEU A 443 -4.49 9.59 2.35
C LEU A 443 -3.54 10.36 1.46
N ALA A 444 -2.27 10.52 1.85
CA ALA A 444 -1.25 11.18 1.03
C ALA A 444 -1.07 10.48 -0.32
N TYR A 445 -1.05 9.15 -0.33
CA TYR A 445 -0.99 8.34 -1.55
C TYR A 445 -2.27 8.50 -2.38
N TYR A 446 -3.46 8.51 -1.76
CA TYR A 446 -4.73 8.75 -2.45
C TYR A 446 -4.75 10.15 -3.08
N PHE A 447 -4.36 11.19 -2.35
CA PHE A 447 -4.26 12.55 -2.87
C PHE A 447 -3.24 12.63 -4.01
N PHE A 448 -2.04 12.10 -3.82
CA PHE A 448 -1.01 12.08 -4.87
C PHE A 448 -1.46 11.29 -6.11
N HIS A 449 -2.08 10.13 -5.92
CA HIS A 449 -2.57 9.30 -7.01
C HIS A 449 -3.76 9.93 -7.73
N TYR A 450 -4.73 10.47 -6.99
CA TYR A 450 -5.92 11.08 -7.55
C TYR A 450 -5.57 12.40 -8.23
N GLU A 451 -4.97 13.33 -7.50
CA GLU A 451 -4.58 14.64 -8.04
C GLU A 451 -3.53 14.49 -9.13
N GLY A 452 -2.54 13.63 -8.92
CA GLY A 452 -1.45 13.44 -9.86
C GLY A 452 -1.89 12.80 -11.17
N ASN A 453 -2.69 11.74 -11.12
CA ASN A 453 -3.18 11.10 -12.34
C ASN A 453 -4.26 11.93 -13.04
N GLN A 454 -5.11 12.66 -12.31
CA GLN A 454 -6.09 13.57 -12.93
C GLN A 454 -5.39 14.71 -13.65
N LYS A 455 -4.34 15.30 -13.05
CA LYS A 455 -3.49 16.31 -13.70
C LYS A 455 -2.75 15.73 -14.91
N LEU A 456 -2.20 14.53 -14.79
CA LEU A 456 -1.52 13.90 -15.92
C LEU A 456 -2.51 13.59 -17.06
N GLU A 457 -3.70 13.10 -16.75
CA GLU A 457 -4.72 12.80 -17.75
C GLU A 457 -5.27 14.08 -18.39
N SER A 458 -5.44 15.17 -17.64
CA SER A 458 -5.89 16.46 -18.20
C SER A 458 -4.90 17.06 -19.19
N VAL A 459 -3.60 16.81 -18.99
CA VAL A 459 -2.53 17.19 -19.94
C VAL A 459 -2.71 16.50 -21.30
N PHE A 460 -3.28 15.29 -21.35
CA PHE A 460 -3.49 14.55 -22.60
C PHE A 460 -4.90 14.69 -23.20
N THR A 461 -5.91 15.03 -22.39
CA THR A 461 -7.34 14.94 -22.78
C THR A 461 -7.96 16.28 -23.18
N THR A 462 -7.23 17.39 -23.12
CA THR A 462 -7.77 18.69 -23.54
C THR A 462 -7.83 18.79 -25.06
N THR A 463 -8.95 18.35 -25.62
CA THR A 463 -9.32 18.41 -27.05
C THR A 463 -9.83 19.78 -27.51
N LEU A 464 -9.62 20.85 -26.72
CA LEU A 464 -10.09 22.18 -27.09
C LEU A 464 -9.19 22.75 -28.20
N PRO A 465 -9.74 23.02 -29.41
CA PRO A 465 -8.98 23.37 -30.60
C PRO A 465 -8.29 24.74 -30.56
N SER A 466 -8.40 25.50 -29.46
CA SER A 466 -7.98 26.91 -29.38
C SER A 466 -6.93 27.22 -28.32
N ILE A 467 -6.55 26.28 -27.44
CA ILE A 467 -5.53 26.53 -26.40
C ILE A 467 -4.41 25.49 -26.55
N PRO A 468 -3.16 25.91 -26.77
CA PRO A 468 -2.04 24.98 -26.74
C PRO A 468 -1.99 24.33 -25.35
N THR A 469 -2.19 23.02 -25.29
CA THR A 469 -2.03 22.28 -24.05
C THR A 469 -0.55 22.36 -23.62
N PRO A 470 -0.25 22.25 -22.32
CA PRO A 470 1.14 22.13 -21.86
C PRO A 470 1.91 21.04 -22.61
N PHE A 471 1.19 20.00 -23.04
CA PHE A 471 1.72 18.94 -23.88
C PHE A 471 2.08 19.40 -25.30
N THR A 472 1.24 20.17 -25.99
CA THR A 472 1.59 20.67 -27.33
C THR A 472 2.74 21.67 -27.29
N GLN A 473 2.84 22.48 -26.23
CA GLN A 473 3.99 23.36 -26.01
C GLN A 473 5.28 22.57 -25.77
N TRP A 474 5.21 21.51 -24.96
CA TRP A 474 6.33 20.60 -24.74
C TRP A 474 6.75 19.89 -26.03
N LEU A 475 5.78 19.41 -26.83
CA LEU A 475 6.05 18.80 -28.13
C LEU A 475 6.70 19.77 -29.11
N TRP A 476 6.22 21.01 -29.14
CA TRP A 476 6.82 22.05 -29.97
C TRP A 476 8.23 22.40 -29.52
N CYS A 477 8.47 22.48 -28.21
CA CYS A 477 9.81 22.68 -27.67
C CYS A 477 10.74 21.53 -28.11
N ILE A 478 10.30 20.28 -28.04
CA ILE A 478 11.11 19.11 -28.45
C ILE A 478 11.33 19.06 -29.96
N SER A 479 10.38 19.53 -30.76
CA SER A 479 10.54 19.53 -32.22
C SER A 479 11.47 20.66 -32.70
N THR A 480 11.56 21.75 -31.93
CA THR A 480 12.36 22.94 -32.27
C THR A 480 13.74 22.97 -31.60
N THR A 481 13.83 22.44 -30.39
CA THR A 481 15.04 22.40 -29.59
C THR A 481 15.48 20.96 -29.37
N SER A 482 16.79 20.73 -29.25
CA SER A 482 17.34 19.39 -29.06
C SER A 482 17.46 18.95 -27.59
N SER A 483 17.17 19.81 -26.61
CA SER A 483 17.38 19.50 -25.18
C SER A 483 16.08 19.19 -24.44
N LEU A 484 15.90 17.91 -24.10
CA LEU A 484 14.78 17.43 -23.27
C LEU A 484 14.65 18.19 -21.93
N GLU A 485 15.78 18.60 -21.35
CA GLU A 485 15.83 19.31 -20.07
C GLU A 485 15.18 20.71 -20.15
N THR A 486 15.41 21.43 -21.24
CA THR A 486 14.80 22.73 -21.47
C THR A 486 13.29 22.59 -21.62
N CYS A 487 12.84 21.58 -22.37
CA CYS A 487 11.41 21.33 -22.57
C CYS A 487 10.71 20.76 -21.32
N ALA A 488 11.41 19.99 -20.48
CA ALA A 488 10.83 19.49 -19.23
C ALA A 488 10.33 20.63 -18.33
N SER A 489 11.00 21.79 -18.32
CA SER A 489 10.55 22.97 -17.56
C SER A 489 9.23 23.57 -18.06
N THR A 490 8.85 23.40 -19.33
CA THR A 490 7.58 23.95 -19.85
C THR A 490 6.38 23.15 -19.36
N ILE A 491 6.56 21.84 -19.13
CA ILE A 491 5.49 20.95 -18.63
C ILE A 491 5.54 20.77 -17.11
N ALA A 492 6.66 21.10 -16.46
CA ALA A 492 6.87 20.96 -15.01
C ALA A 492 5.72 21.49 -14.12
N PRO A 493 5.07 22.63 -14.41
CA PRO A 493 3.94 23.12 -13.60
C PRO A 493 2.68 22.27 -13.72
N ALA A 494 2.52 21.54 -14.84
CA ALA A 494 1.35 20.72 -15.13
C ALA A 494 1.52 19.27 -14.66
N ILE A 495 2.75 18.81 -14.44
CA ILE A 495 3.04 17.47 -13.90
C ILE A 495 3.22 17.49 -12.38
N PRO A 496 2.89 16.39 -11.68
CA PRO A 496 3.15 16.27 -10.26
C PRO A 496 4.66 16.32 -9.99
N GLN A 497 5.07 17.25 -9.14
CA GLN A 497 6.45 17.35 -8.68
C GLN A 497 6.77 16.12 -7.84
N LEU A 498 7.84 15.41 -8.22
CA LEU A 498 8.39 14.31 -7.43
C LEU A 498 9.35 14.91 -6.41
N TRP A 499 8.81 15.12 -5.21
CA TRP A 499 9.48 15.40 -3.92
C TRP A 499 10.85 16.08 -3.97
#